data_AF-A0A149UXS7-F1
#
_entry.id   AF-A0A149UXS7-F1
#
_cell.length_a   1.000
_cell.length_b   1.000
_cell.length_c   1.000
_cell.angle_alpha   90.00
_cell.angle_beta   90.00
_cell.angle_gamma   90.00
#
_symmetry.space_group_name_H-M   'P 1'
#
loop_
_entity.id
_entity.type
_entity.pdbx_description
1 polymer ?
#
loop_
_entity_poly.entity_id
_entity_poly.type
_entity_poly.pdbx_seq_one_letter_code
_entity_poly.pdbx_strand_id
1 'polypeptide(L)'
;MRLLSVETAEGQVQAGSLAVFLGVQPSPAQQAGWGDVRTWIPQAAGANHGSGCACCQEGGELGRFLISLMQARARGECVFFQTLSLICLPQDKAGLMQALQSDPLVFSLYGLEAVSSRFSCYC
;
A
#
# COMPACT_ATOMS: atom_id res chain seq x y z
N MET A 1 -5.39 -5.40 -3.42
CA MET A 1 -4.42 -5.10 -2.33
C MET A 1 -4.92 -5.75 -1.04
N ARG A 2 -4.04 -6.13 -0.10
CA ARG A 2 -4.40 -6.69 1.21
C ARG A 2 -3.72 -5.92 2.34
N LEU A 3 -4.39 -5.79 3.48
CA LEU A 3 -3.83 -5.22 4.71
C LEU A 3 -3.71 -6.32 5.78
N LEU A 4 -2.47 -6.63 6.16
CA LEU A 4 -2.10 -7.70 7.08
C LEU A 4 -1.47 -7.09 8.34
N SER A 5 -1.64 -7.78 9.48
CA SER A 5 -0.81 -7.48 10.64
C SER A 5 0.54 -8.19 10.50
N VAL A 6 1.59 -7.68 11.15
CA VAL A 6 2.92 -8.34 11.17
C VAL A 6 2.82 -9.81 11.59
N GLU A 7 1.95 -10.14 12.54
CA GLU A 7 1.73 -11.50 13.07
C GLU A 7 1.09 -12.45 12.06
N THR A 8 0.23 -11.92 11.18
CA THR A 8 -0.51 -12.74 10.20
C THR A 8 0.18 -12.79 8.84
N ALA A 9 1.21 -11.95 8.63
CA ALA A 9 1.89 -11.82 7.36
C ALA A 9 2.65 -13.10 6.95
N GLU A 10 3.33 -13.75 7.89
CA GLU A 10 4.15 -14.96 7.62
C GLU A 10 3.32 -16.13 7.06
N GLY A 11 2.10 -16.32 7.56
CA GLY A 11 1.18 -17.37 7.08
C GLY A 11 0.49 -17.04 5.75
N GLN A 12 0.71 -15.84 5.20
CA GLN A 12 0.03 -15.32 4.00
C GLN A 12 1.02 -14.89 2.90
N VAL A 13 2.30 -15.28 3.03
CA VAL A 13 3.34 -15.01 2.04
C VAL A 13 2.98 -15.66 0.71
N GLN A 14 3.16 -14.93 -0.39
CA GLN A 14 2.94 -15.44 -1.74
C GLN A 14 4.13 -15.08 -2.64
N ALA A 15 4.68 -16.09 -3.32
CA ALA A 15 5.71 -15.85 -4.34
C ALA A 15 5.16 -14.93 -5.44
N GLY A 16 5.92 -13.90 -5.81
CA GLY A 16 5.49 -12.89 -6.79
C GLY A 16 4.52 -11.83 -6.25
N SER A 17 4.41 -11.70 -4.92
CA SER A 17 3.74 -10.57 -4.26
C SER A 17 4.75 -9.59 -3.66
N LEU A 18 4.37 -8.31 -3.62
CA LEU A 18 5.14 -7.24 -3.00
C LEU A 18 4.63 -7.01 -1.57
N ALA A 19 5.52 -7.14 -0.59
CA ALA A 19 5.25 -6.75 0.78
C ALA A 19 5.73 -5.31 1.05
N VAL A 20 4.88 -4.51 1.68
CA VAL A 20 5.23 -3.17 2.16
C VAL A 20 5.01 -3.12 3.66
N PHE A 21 6.10 -3.01 4.43
CA PHE A 21 6.02 -2.82 5.88
C PHE A 21 5.84 -1.34 6.19
N LEU A 22 4.75 -1.02 6.90
CA LEU A 22 4.33 0.34 7.24
C LEU A 22 4.80 0.67 8.66
N GLY A 23 5.75 1.61 8.77
CA GLY A 23 6.27 2.08 10.05
C GLY A 23 7.09 1.04 10.84
N VAL A 24 7.41 -0.10 10.23
CA VAL A 24 8.13 -1.21 10.87
C VAL A 24 9.29 -1.66 9.97
N GLN A 25 10.44 -1.91 10.57
CA GLN A 25 11.57 -2.56 9.90
C GLN A 25 11.41 -4.09 10.00
N PRO A 26 11.26 -4.81 8.88
CA PRO A 26 11.06 -6.25 8.90
C PRO A 26 12.35 -7.00 9.22
N SER A 27 12.24 -8.06 10.04
CA SER A 27 13.35 -8.99 10.26
C SER A 27 13.64 -9.82 9.00
N PRO A 28 14.83 -10.43 8.86
CA PRO A 28 15.13 -11.30 7.73
C PRO A 28 14.13 -12.46 7.54
N ALA A 29 13.58 -12.99 8.64
CA ALA A 29 12.55 -14.02 8.60
C ALA A 29 11.24 -13.51 7.98
N GLN A 30 10.83 -12.29 8.33
CA GLN A 30 9.62 -11.65 7.80
C GLN A 30 9.74 -11.25 6.33
N GLN A 31 10.98 -11.04 5.85
CA GLN A 31 11.25 -10.75 4.44
C GLN A 31 11.23 -12.00 3.56
N ALA A 32 11.38 -13.19 4.13
CA ALA A 32 11.52 -14.43 3.37
C ALA A 32 10.23 -14.79 2.61
N GLY A 33 10.40 -15.23 1.36
CA GLY A 33 9.33 -15.78 0.52
C GLY A 33 8.48 -14.76 -0.25
N TRP A 34 8.59 -13.46 0.07
CA TRP A 34 8.01 -12.39 -0.76
C TRP A 34 8.76 -12.27 -2.09
N GLY A 35 8.07 -11.77 -3.12
CA GLY A 35 8.71 -11.46 -4.41
C GLY A 35 9.62 -10.24 -4.34
N ASP A 36 9.24 -9.24 -3.54
CA ASP A 36 10.03 -8.08 -3.16
C ASP A 36 9.50 -7.50 -1.85
N VAL A 37 10.35 -6.76 -1.14
CA VAL A 37 10.01 -6.16 0.15
C VAL A 37 10.40 -4.68 0.14
N ARG A 38 9.45 -3.83 0.51
CA ARG A 38 9.65 -2.40 0.71
C ARG A 38 9.26 -2.01 2.13
N THR A 39 9.83 -0.92 2.59
CA THR A 39 9.45 -0.27 3.83
C THR A 39 8.93 1.11 3.48
N TRP A 40 7.86 1.51 4.15
CA TRP A 40 7.37 2.87 4.14
C TRP A 40 7.37 3.39 5.56
N ILE A 41 8.02 4.53 5.78
CA ILE A 41 8.06 5.21 7.07
C ILE A 41 7.42 6.57 6.85
N PRO A 42 6.39 6.95 7.64
CA PRO A 42 5.82 8.28 7.56
C PRO A 42 6.92 9.32 7.80
N GLN A 43 7.07 10.28 6.88
CA GLN A 43 7.96 11.39 7.18
C GLN A 43 7.26 12.26 8.24
N ALA A 44 7.99 12.61 9.29
CA ALA A 44 7.48 13.56 10.27
C ALA A 44 7.11 14.84 9.52
N ALA A 45 5.85 15.29 9.68
CA ALA A 45 5.31 16.44 8.97
C ALA A 45 6.19 17.68 9.18
N GLY A 46 7.09 17.91 8.23
CA GLY A 46 8.02 19.01 8.19
C GLY A 46 7.79 19.79 6.91
N ALA A 47 7.47 21.07 7.07
CA ALA A 47 7.29 22.11 6.06
C ALA A 47 5.94 22.16 5.33
N ASN A 48 5.13 23.09 5.85
CA ASN A 48 3.98 23.74 5.24
C ASN A 48 4.38 24.37 3.89
N HIS A 49 3.89 23.85 2.77
CA HIS A 49 4.06 24.47 1.44
C HIS A 49 2.70 24.73 0.79
N GLY A 50 2.59 25.93 0.19
CA GLY A 50 1.36 26.60 -0.19
C GLY A 50 0.43 25.83 -1.13
N SER A 51 -0.86 26.05 -0.92
CA SER A 51 -1.98 25.57 -1.72
C SER A 51 -1.83 25.96 -3.20
N GLY A 52 -1.72 24.99 -4.10
CA GLY A 52 -1.68 25.29 -5.53
C GLY A 52 -1.89 24.13 -6.50
N CYS A 53 -1.64 22.87 -6.11
CA CYS A 53 -1.85 21.73 -7.00
C CYS A 53 -2.71 20.65 -6.34
N ALA A 54 -3.62 20.04 -7.10
CA ALA A 54 -4.41 18.89 -6.66
C ALA A 54 -3.55 17.68 -6.24
N CYS A 55 -2.28 17.64 -6.66
CA CYS A 55 -1.30 16.66 -6.20
C CYS A 55 -0.70 16.97 -4.82
N CYS A 56 -0.98 18.13 -4.21
CA CYS A 56 -0.44 18.59 -2.92
C CYS A 56 -1.49 18.81 -1.83
N GLN A 57 -2.79 18.77 -2.16
CA GLN A 57 -3.87 18.85 -1.16
C GLN A 57 -4.29 17.44 -0.71
N GLU A 58 -4.03 17.14 0.58
CA GLU A 58 -4.78 16.21 1.44
C GLU A 58 -4.94 14.74 0.98
N GLY A 59 -4.26 14.30 -0.07
CA GLY A 59 -4.01 12.88 -0.36
C GLY A 59 -2.80 12.38 0.44
N GLY A 60 -2.96 11.32 1.23
CA GLY A 60 -1.96 10.83 2.17
C GLY A 60 -0.63 10.48 1.50
N GLU A 61 0.49 10.77 2.17
CA GLU A 61 1.85 10.39 1.69
C GLU A 61 1.94 8.90 1.34
N LEU A 62 1.19 8.07 2.06
CA LEU A 62 1.03 6.65 1.76
C LEU A 62 0.46 6.42 0.36
N GLY A 63 -0.64 7.09 -0.02
CA GLY A 63 -1.26 6.94 -1.34
C GLY A 63 -0.29 7.29 -2.48
N ARG A 64 0.49 8.37 -2.34
CA ARG A 64 1.54 8.73 -3.32
C ARG A 64 2.64 7.68 -3.40
N PHE A 65 3.05 7.12 -2.26
CA PHE A 65 4.01 6.01 -2.24
C PHE A 65 3.46 4.76 -2.94
N LEU A 66 2.19 4.39 -2.70
CA LEU A 66 1.59 3.24 -3.38
C LEU A 66 1.52 3.47 -4.91
N ILE A 67 1.17 4.70 -5.34
CA ILE A 67 1.22 5.09 -6.76
C ILE A 67 2.62 4.88 -7.34
N SER A 68 3.67 5.32 -6.64
CA SER A 68 5.03 5.22 -7.16
C SER A 68 5.46 3.77 -7.38
N LEU A 69 5.00 2.83 -6.54
CA LEU A 69 5.22 1.39 -6.74
C LEU A 69 4.56 0.87 -8.03
N MET A 70 3.32 1.29 -8.32
CA MET A 70 2.64 0.90 -9.56
C MET A 70 3.32 1.48 -10.79
N GLN A 71 3.78 2.72 -10.69
CA GLN A 71 4.51 3.38 -11.76
C GLN A 71 5.87 2.73 -12.02
N ALA A 72 6.64 2.40 -10.97
CA ALA A 72 7.90 1.68 -11.07
C ALA A 72 7.71 0.32 -11.74
N ARG A 73 6.65 -0.41 -11.36
CA ARG A 73 6.28 -1.67 -12.02
C ARG A 73 5.94 -1.48 -13.50
N ALA A 74 5.17 -0.45 -13.84
CA ALA A 74 4.80 -0.16 -15.23
C ALA A 74 6.01 0.22 -16.11
N ARG A 75 7.03 0.84 -15.50
CA ARG A 75 8.31 1.17 -16.16
C ARG A 75 9.33 0.04 -16.15
N GLY A 76 9.07 -1.07 -15.45
CA GLY A 76 10.02 -2.17 -15.29
C GLY A 76 11.20 -1.87 -14.35
N GLU A 77 11.04 -0.88 -13.46
CA GLU A 77 12.07 -0.46 -12.49
C GLU A 77 12.06 -1.29 -11.19
N CYS A 78 11.07 -2.17 -11.03
CA CYS A 78 11.01 -3.13 -9.93
C CYS A 78 10.59 -4.51 -10.45
N VAL A 79 10.67 -5.52 -9.58
CA VAL A 79 10.13 -6.84 -9.93
C VAL A 79 8.64 -6.74 -10.23
N PHE A 80 8.17 -7.58 -11.14
CA PHE A 80 6.75 -7.66 -11.43
C PHE A 80 6.03 -8.37 -10.29
N PHE A 81 5.03 -7.71 -9.70
CA PHE A 81 4.16 -8.30 -8.68
C PHE A 81 2.69 -8.27 -9.14
N GLN A 82 1.90 -9.24 -8.69
CA GLN A 82 0.45 -9.29 -8.95
C GLN A 82 -0.36 -8.82 -7.74
N THR A 83 0.16 -9.06 -6.54
CA THR A 83 -0.49 -8.75 -5.26
C THR A 83 0.39 -7.80 -4.47
N LEU A 84 -0.23 -6.77 -3.89
CA LEU A 84 0.38 -5.87 -2.91
C LEU A 84 -0.18 -6.17 -1.52
N SER A 85 0.71 -6.50 -0.58
CA SER A 85 0.41 -6.73 0.83
C SER A 85 1.00 -5.61 1.68
N LEU A 86 0.13 -4.80 2.28
CA LEU A 86 0.51 -3.81 3.27
C LEU A 86 0.56 -4.49 4.63
N ILE A 87 1.68 -4.36 5.35
CA ILE A 87 1.92 -5.02 6.62
C ILE A 87 2.12 -3.93 7.68
N CYS A 88 1.25 -3.90 8.69
CA CYS A 88 1.29 -2.92 9.77
C CYS A 88 1.26 -3.59 11.15
N LEU A 89 1.52 -2.80 12.20
CA LEU A 89 1.28 -3.28 13.56
C LEU A 89 -0.22 -3.53 13.78
N PRO A 90 -0.61 -4.51 14.60
CA PRO A 90 -2.01 -4.86 14.84
C PRO A 90 -2.87 -3.65 15.26
N GLN A 91 -2.34 -2.78 16.12
CA GLN A 91 -3.06 -1.61 16.63
C GLN A 91 -3.36 -0.56 15.55
N ASP A 92 -2.54 -0.47 14.50
CA ASP A 92 -2.66 0.55 13.45
C ASP A 92 -3.61 0.11 12.33
N LYS A 93 -3.97 -1.19 12.30
CA LYS A 93 -4.69 -1.81 11.19
C LYS A 93 -6.04 -1.13 10.91
N ALA A 94 -6.81 -0.80 11.95
CA ALA A 94 -8.12 -0.19 11.78
C ALA A 94 -8.01 1.23 11.20
N GLY A 95 -7.11 2.05 11.75
CA GLY A 95 -6.88 3.42 11.29
C GLY A 95 -6.32 3.46 9.86
N LEU A 96 -5.40 2.55 9.53
CA LEU A 96 -4.86 2.42 8.17
C LEU A 96 -5.92 1.97 7.17
N MET A 97 -6.78 1.02 7.54
CA MET A 97 -7.87 0.59 6.67
C MET A 97 -8.82 1.75 6.36
N GLN A 98 -9.18 2.55 7.37
CA GLN A 98 -10.00 3.74 7.18
C GLN A 98 -9.31 4.77 6.29
N ALA A 99 -8.02 5.04 6.52
CA ALA A 99 -7.23 5.99 5.72
C ALA A 99 -7.16 5.57 4.25
N LEU A 100 -6.89 4.29 3.98
CA LEU A 100 -6.84 3.74 2.62
C LEU A 100 -8.19 3.79 1.91
N GLN A 101 -9.30 3.59 2.64
CA GLN A 101 -10.65 3.70 2.09
C GLN A 101 -11.05 5.15 1.80
N SER A 102 -10.56 6.11 2.58
CA SER A 102 -10.79 7.53 2.35
C SER A 102 -9.90 8.14 1.28
N ASP A 103 -8.82 7.45 0.85
CA ASP A 103 -7.90 7.95 -0.17
C ASP A 103 -8.42 7.60 -1.58
N PRO A 104 -8.90 8.59 -2.36
CA PRO A 104 -9.51 8.35 -3.66
C PRO A 104 -8.52 7.80 -4.69
N LEU A 105 -7.21 8.07 -4.52
CA LEU A 105 -6.18 7.57 -5.41
C LEU A 105 -5.93 6.08 -5.16
N VAL A 106 -5.83 5.68 -3.89
CA VAL A 106 -5.68 4.28 -3.50
C VAL A 106 -6.93 3.49 -3.90
N PHE A 107 -8.11 4.02 -3.63
CA PHE A 107 -9.37 3.40 -4.02
C PHE A 107 -9.44 3.13 -5.52
N SER A 108 -9.14 4.13 -6.35
CA SER A 108 -9.21 4.04 -7.82
C SER A 108 -8.16 3.09 -8.40
N LEU A 109 -6.95 3.05 -7.84
CA LEU A 109 -5.84 2.26 -8.38
C LEU A 109 -5.83 0.81 -7.93
N TYR A 110 -6.27 0.55 -6.70
CA TYR A 110 -6.22 -0.79 -6.11
C TYR A 110 -7.57 -1.47 -6.03
N GLY A 111 -8.63 -0.81 -6.53
CA GLY A 111 -9.98 -1.37 -6.58
C GLY A 111 -10.48 -1.78 -5.21
N LEU A 112 -10.26 -0.94 -4.20
CA LEU A 112 -10.76 -1.21 -2.84
C LEU A 112 -12.30 -1.10 -2.86
N GLU A 113 -13.00 -2.13 -3.33
CA GLU A 113 -14.46 -2.15 -3.25
C GLU A 113 -14.89 -2.06 -1.78
N ALA A 114 -15.63 -1.00 -1.44
CA ALA A 114 -16.65 -1.13 -0.42
C ALA A 114 -17.64 -2.16 -0.96
N VAL A 115 -17.72 -3.34 -0.35
CA VAL A 115 -18.57 -4.43 -0.82
C VAL A 115 -20.04 -3.98 -0.75
N SER A 116 -20.55 -3.43 -1.85
CA SER A 116 -21.95 -3.51 -2.22
C SER A 116 -22.08 -3.58 -3.73
N SER A 117 -22.14 -4.82 -4.20
CA SER A 117 -22.84 -5.29 -5.40
C SER A 117 -22.52 -4.63 -6.76
N ARG A 118 -21.78 -5.42 -7.55
CA ARG A 118 -21.74 -5.50 -9.03
C ARG A 118 -20.85 -4.47 -9.74
N PHE A 119 -19.68 -4.95 -10.15
CA PHE A 119 -19.05 -4.50 -11.39
C PHE A 119 -18.84 -5.71 -12.31
N SER A 120 -19.70 -5.81 -13.33
CA SER A 120 -19.50 -6.69 -14.48
C SER A 120 -18.72 -5.90 -15.52
N CYS A 121 -17.54 -6.35 -15.92
CA CYS A 121 -16.96 -5.92 -17.19
C CYS A 121 -17.72 -6.64 -18.31
N TYR A 122 -18.52 -5.92 -19.08
CA TYR A 122 -18.97 -6.40 -20.39
C TYR A 122 -17.91 -6.01 -21.42
N CYS A 123 -17.40 -7.01 -22.12
CA CYS A 123 -16.61 -6.83 -23.35
C CYS A 123 -17.48 -6.25 -24.47
#